data_AF-R7EYA6-F1
#
_entry.id   AF-R7EYA6-F1
#
_cell.length_a   1.000
_cell.length_b   1.000
_cell.length_c   1.000
_cell.angle_alpha   90.00
_cell.angle_beta   90.00
_cell.angle_gamma   90.00
#
_symmetry.space_group_name_H-M   'P 1'
#
loop_
_entity.id
_entity.type
_entity.pdbx_description
1 polymer ?
#
loop_
_entity_poly.entity_id
_entity_poly.type
_entity_poly.pdbx_seq_one_letter_code
_entity_poly.pdbx_strand_id
1 'polypeptide(L)'
;MMNLKHLLKEPFELPDRILKVLEENSEFVSFLKNQEIIRPGDTDVDFYIIASGLARIYHRPEGEDGRDENLLFGERGNIAVSPTSFMLGCPAVMGIAAVTKLTAYKVKGEVVKELYRTDATFCRWLLELSMLQLAYLEIRYQYLAPRDAYQRYLNFMRFKTKSFIRRVPGYHIASYLDISPTTLSLLRARYAHDEEKKVEYDKEFLDAIGMTGLAPE
;
A
#
# COMPACT_ATOMS: atom_id res chain seq x y z
N MET A 1 19.76 13.76 -5.21
CA MET A 1 19.30 13.19 -3.93
C MET A 1 17.79 13.06 -4.00
N MET A 2 17.23 11.90 -3.64
CA MET A 2 15.77 11.76 -3.47
C MET A 2 15.33 12.58 -2.26
N ASN A 3 14.27 13.38 -2.42
CA ASN A 3 13.68 14.19 -1.37
C ASN A 3 12.15 14.00 -1.37
N LEU A 4 11.44 14.44 -0.33
CA LEU A 4 10.00 14.20 -0.18
C LEU A 4 9.19 14.81 -1.32
N LYS A 5 9.66 15.91 -1.91
CA LYS A 5 9.04 16.53 -3.10
C LYS A 5 8.84 15.56 -4.25
N HIS A 6 9.82 14.68 -4.52
CA HIS A 6 9.70 13.68 -5.58
C HIS A 6 8.88 12.45 -5.19
N LEU A 7 8.65 12.22 -3.89
CA LEU A 7 7.89 11.08 -3.39
C LEU A 7 6.40 11.40 -3.27
N LEU A 8 6.06 12.64 -2.92
CA LEU A 8 4.70 13.11 -2.67
C LEU A 8 4.18 14.04 -3.78
N LYS A 9 4.76 13.94 -4.98
CA LYS A 9 4.39 14.79 -6.12
C LYS A 9 2.99 14.48 -6.65
N GLU A 10 2.63 13.21 -6.62
CA GLU A 10 1.37 12.69 -7.13
C GLU A 10 0.66 11.91 -6.00
N PRO A 11 -0.67 11.91 -5.95
CA PRO A 11 -1.61 12.59 -6.85
C PRO A 11 -1.87 14.07 -6.49
N PHE A 12 -1.37 14.54 -5.35
CA PHE A 12 -1.57 15.90 -4.87
C PHE A 12 -0.25 16.50 -4.38
N GLU A 13 0.19 17.58 -5.00
CA GLU A 13 1.45 18.24 -4.65
C GLU A 13 1.30 19.02 -3.32
N LEU A 14 2.26 18.82 -2.42
CA LEU A 14 2.38 19.63 -1.22
C LEU A 14 3.29 20.85 -1.47
N PRO A 15 2.94 22.03 -0.94
CA PRO A 15 3.83 23.19 -0.96
C PRO A 15 5.20 22.91 -0.33
N ASP A 16 6.26 23.51 -0.90
CA ASP A 16 7.65 23.35 -0.42
C ASP A 16 7.81 23.67 1.08
N ARG A 17 7.04 24.62 1.62
CA ARG A 17 7.06 24.95 3.06
C ARG A 17 6.66 23.76 3.94
N ILE A 18 5.67 22.96 3.51
CA ILE A 18 5.17 21.80 4.26
C ILE A 18 6.12 20.63 4.07
N LEU A 19 6.59 20.40 2.84
CA LEU A 19 7.59 19.37 2.55
C LEU A 19 8.84 19.55 3.39
N LYS A 20 9.31 20.79 3.54
CA LYS A 20 10.45 21.12 4.39
C LYS A 20 10.19 20.77 5.87
N VAL A 21 9.02 21.11 6.40
CA VAL A 21 8.65 20.72 7.78
C VAL A 21 8.65 19.20 7.95
N LEU A 22 8.09 18.46 7.00
CA LEU A 22 8.09 16.99 7.04
C LEU A 22 9.52 16.43 6.97
N GLU A 23 10.37 16.96 6.09
CA GLU A 23 11.77 16.53 5.94
C GLU A 23 12.58 16.78 7.22
N GLU A 24 12.51 18.00 7.78
CA GLU A 24 13.24 18.40 8.99
C GLU A 24 12.80 17.63 10.23
N ASN A 25 11.58 17.09 10.23
CA ASN A 25 11.00 16.30 11.32
C ASN A 25 10.88 14.81 11.00
N SER A 26 11.66 14.34 10.03
CA SER A 26 11.71 12.93 9.66
C SER A 26 13.04 12.28 10.00
N GLU A 27 13.00 10.99 10.32
CA GLU A 27 14.19 10.13 10.33
C GLU A 27 14.15 9.17 9.14
N PHE A 28 15.31 8.96 8.51
CA PHE A 28 15.43 7.99 7.43
C PHE A 28 15.67 6.60 8.02
N VAL A 29 14.71 5.70 7.84
CA VAL A 29 14.69 4.36 8.43
C VAL A 29 14.78 3.27 7.36
N SER A 30 15.28 2.10 7.75
CA SER A 30 15.36 0.94 6.88
C SER A 30 14.85 -0.32 7.56
N PHE A 31 14.13 -1.13 6.78
CA PHE A 31 13.56 -2.39 7.21
C PHE A 31 14.08 -3.52 6.33
N LEU A 32 14.46 -4.63 6.96
CA LEU A 32 14.80 -5.86 6.25
C LEU A 32 13.53 -6.50 5.68
N LYS A 33 13.71 -7.38 4.70
CA LYS A 33 12.60 -8.19 4.17
C LYS A 33 11.91 -8.94 5.31
N ASN A 34 10.57 -8.95 5.29
CA ASN A 34 9.66 -9.51 6.29
C ASN A 34 9.67 -8.80 7.65
N GLN A 35 10.48 -7.76 7.85
CA GLN A 35 10.45 -6.99 9.09
C GLN A 35 9.15 -6.17 9.16
N GLU A 36 8.53 -6.19 10.34
CA GLU A 36 7.34 -5.39 10.63
C GLU A 36 7.74 -3.92 10.80
N ILE A 37 7.01 -3.05 10.11
CA ILE A 37 7.05 -1.60 10.24
C ILE A 37 6.10 -1.19 11.37
N ILE A 38 4.88 -1.75 11.36
CA ILE A 38 3.88 -1.61 12.42
C ILE A 38 3.35 -3.02 12.72
N ARG A 39 3.34 -3.43 13.99
CA ARG A 39 2.77 -4.72 14.39
C ARG A 39 1.31 -4.57 14.80
N PRO A 40 0.44 -5.55 14.51
CA PRO A 40 -0.87 -5.61 15.16
C PRO A 40 -0.71 -5.55 16.67
N GLY A 41 -1.51 -4.73 17.35
CA GLY A 41 -1.43 -4.51 18.79
C GLY A 41 -0.49 -3.38 19.23
N ASP A 42 0.40 -2.87 18.37
CA ASP A 42 1.21 -1.70 18.68
C ASP A 42 0.39 -0.41 18.59
N THR A 43 0.68 0.56 19.46
CA THR A 43 0.16 1.94 19.31
C THR A 43 1.21 2.80 18.60
N ASP A 44 1.30 2.65 17.28
CA ASP A 44 2.19 3.46 16.43
C ASP A 44 1.37 4.53 15.69
N VAL A 45 1.72 5.81 15.90
CA VAL A 45 1.03 6.97 15.32
C VAL A 45 1.85 7.65 14.22
N ASP A 46 3.04 7.14 13.91
CA ASP A 46 3.96 7.76 12.98
C ASP A 46 3.58 7.47 11.53
N PHE A 47 4.01 8.36 10.63
CA PHE A 47 3.80 8.23 9.19
C PHE A 47 5.10 7.75 8.54
N TYR A 48 5.02 6.67 7.77
CA TYR A 48 6.17 6.11 7.05
C TYR A 48 5.99 6.35 5.55
N ILE A 49 6.63 7.37 5.02
CA ILE A 49 6.62 7.68 3.58
C ILE A 49 7.64 6.80 2.90
N ILE A 50 7.19 5.81 2.13
CA ILE A 50 8.06 4.81 1.52
C ILE A 50 8.93 5.46 0.45
N ALA A 51 10.25 5.41 0.63
CA ALA A 51 11.22 5.93 -0.32
C ALA A 51 11.66 4.87 -1.33
N SER A 52 11.77 3.60 -0.90
CA SER A 52 12.09 2.46 -1.77
C SER A 52 11.63 1.14 -1.16
N GLY A 53 11.43 0.12 -1.99
CA GLY A 53 10.98 -1.21 -1.54
C GLY A 53 9.48 -1.44 -1.73
N LEU A 54 8.97 -2.50 -1.11
CA LEU A 54 7.56 -2.89 -1.10
C LEU A 54 7.15 -3.19 0.34
N ALA A 55 5.95 -2.78 0.71
CA ALA A 55 5.27 -3.12 1.96
C ALA A 55 3.96 -3.87 1.67
N ARG A 56 3.45 -4.55 2.68
CA ARG A 56 2.10 -5.14 2.70
C ARG A 56 1.38 -4.71 3.96
N ILE A 57 0.08 -4.49 3.84
CA ILE A 57 -0.85 -4.38 4.96
C ILE A 57 -1.51 -5.74 5.13
N TYR A 58 -1.51 -6.28 6.34
CA TYR A 58 -2.00 -7.62 6.60
C TYR A 58 -2.80 -7.74 7.89
N HIS A 59 -3.73 -8.68 7.89
CA HIS A 59 -4.47 -9.15 9.05
C HIS A 59 -3.85 -10.48 9.51
N ARG A 60 -3.82 -10.72 10.82
CA ARG A 60 -3.40 -11.99 11.40
C ARG A 60 -4.58 -12.55 12.20
N PRO A 61 -5.36 -13.49 11.63
CA PRO A 61 -6.47 -14.12 12.34
C PRO A 61 -5.99 -14.84 13.60
N GLU A 62 -6.74 -14.73 14.69
CA GLU A 62 -6.51 -15.54 15.89
C GLU A 62 -6.95 -16.99 15.63
N GLY A 63 -6.08 -17.97 15.92
CA GLY A 63 -6.44 -19.39 15.93
C GLY A 63 -6.34 -20.15 14.60
N GLU A 64 -6.05 -19.49 13.48
CA GLU A 64 -5.62 -20.18 12.25
C GLU A 64 -4.12 -20.55 12.32
N ASP A 65 -3.62 -21.35 11.38
CA ASP A 65 -2.23 -21.85 11.27
C ASP A 65 -1.13 -20.76 11.16
N GLY A 66 -1.41 -19.52 11.56
CA GLY A 66 -0.49 -18.39 11.58
C GLY A 66 -0.28 -17.75 10.21
N ARG A 67 -1.21 -17.94 9.27
CA ARG A 67 -1.09 -17.35 7.93
C ARG A 67 -1.64 -15.94 7.91
N ASP A 68 -0.77 -14.98 7.58
CA ASP A 68 -1.19 -13.60 7.38
C ASP A 68 -2.05 -13.46 6.10
N GLU A 69 -3.16 -12.74 6.23
CA GLU A 69 -4.06 -12.35 5.15
C GLU A 69 -3.67 -10.96 4.65
N ASN A 70 -3.25 -10.85 3.39
CA ASN A 70 -2.81 -9.57 2.84
C ASN A 70 -4.00 -8.75 2.32
N LEU A 71 -4.14 -7.54 2.83
CA LEU A 71 -5.18 -6.61 2.40
C LEU A 71 -4.71 -5.76 1.22
N LEU A 72 -3.56 -5.07 1.37
CA LEU A 72 -3.02 -4.13 0.39
C LEU A 72 -1.51 -4.27 0.27
N PHE A 73 -0.96 -3.72 -0.80
CA PHE A 73 0.47 -3.51 -0.95
C PHE A 73 0.76 -2.03 -1.11
N GLY A 74 1.90 -1.60 -0.58
CA GLY A 74 2.40 -0.24 -0.72
C GLY A 74 3.83 -0.25 -1.25
N GLU A 75 4.24 0.85 -1.84
CA GLU A 75 5.57 1.04 -2.40
C GLU A 75 5.95 2.52 -2.43
N ARG A 76 6.96 2.87 -3.23
CA ARG A 76 7.51 4.22 -3.32
C ARG A 76 6.39 5.28 -3.43
N GLY A 77 6.44 6.29 -2.55
CA GLY A 77 5.48 7.39 -2.51
C GLY A 77 4.24 7.10 -1.64
N ASN A 78 3.93 5.84 -1.35
CA ASN A 78 2.83 5.51 -0.47
C ASN A 78 3.19 5.76 1.01
N ILE A 79 2.17 6.04 1.79
CA ILE A 79 2.28 6.26 3.23
C ILE A 79 1.79 5.02 3.95
N ALA A 80 2.67 4.40 4.71
CA ALA A 80 2.33 3.38 5.69
C ALA A 80 2.03 4.06 7.03
N VAL A 81 0.81 3.85 7.53
CA VAL A 81 0.31 4.40 8.78
C VAL A 81 -0.76 3.45 9.33
N SER A 82 -0.90 3.39 10.66
CA SER A 82 -2.07 2.78 11.31
C SER A 82 -3.16 3.84 11.52
N PRO A 83 -4.28 3.82 10.76
CA PRO A 83 -5.34 4.81 10.95
C PRO A 83 -6.00 4.70 12.33
N THR A 84 -6.16 3.48 12.87
CA THR A 84 -6.76 3.26 14.19
C THR A 84 -5.89 3.84 15.30
N SER A 85 -4.58 3.65 15.22
CA SER A 85 -3.64 4.22 16.19
C SER A 85 -3.52 5.72 16.04
N PHE A 86 -3.35 6.22 14.82
CA PHE A 86 -3.20 7.65 14.56
C PHE A 86 -4.42 8.46 15.01
N MET A 87 -5.63 8.03 14.61
CA MET A 87 -6.87 8.78 14.85
C MET A 87 -7.47 8.51 16.23
N LEU A 88 -7.51 7.24 16.66
CA LEU A 88 -8.24 6.85 17.88
C LEU A 88 -7.31 6.67 19.09
N GLY A 89 -5.99 6.62 18.88
CA GLY A 89 -5.03 6.28 19.94
C GLY A 89 -5.13 4.83 20.39
N CYS A 90 -5.78 3.97 19.61
CA CYS A 90 -5.96 2.55 19.92
C CYS A 90 -4.86 1.68 19.29
N PRO A 91 -4.65 0.46 19.78
CA PRO A 91 -3.76 -0.50 19.13
C PRO A 91 -4.07 -0.68 17.63
N ALA A 92 -3.03 -0.91 16.83
CA ALA A 92 -3.16 -1.15 15.41
C ALA A 92 -3.93 -2.46 15.18
N VAL A 93 -5.01 -2.39 14.40
CA VAL A 93 -5.82 -3.58 14.04
C VAL A 93 -5.11 -4.41 12.97
N MET A 94 -4.38 -3.76 12.07
CA MET A 94 -3.66 -4.38 10.96
C MET A 94 -2.16 -4.18 11.14
N GLY A 95 -1.38 -5.13 10.64
CA GLY A 95 0.07 -5.03 10.57
C GLY A 95 0.54 -4.44 9.24
N ILE A 96 1.72 -3.83 9.26
CA ILE A 96 2.44 -3.41 8.05
C ILE A 96 3.83 -4.03 8.09
N ALA A 97 4.20 -4.76 7.04
CA ALA A 97 5.52 -5.40 6.95
C ALA A 97 6.18 -5.19 5.59
N ALA A 98 7.50 -5.15 5.59
CA ALA A 98 8.29 -5.03 4.38
C ALA A 98 8.28 -6.36 3.59
N VAL A 99 7.97 -6.31 2.30
CA VAL A 99 7.99 -7.46 1.37
C VAL A 99 9.36 -7.62 0.72
N THR A 100 10.07 -6.52 0.51
CA THR A 100 11.49 -6.45 0.12
C THR A 100 12.25 -5.66 1.19
N LYS A 101 13.58 -5.52 1.07
CA LYS A 101 14.25 -4.44 1.80
C LYS A 101 13.53 -3.12 1.47
N LEU A 102 13.21 -2.34 2.50
CA LEU A 102 12.41 -1.13 2.40
C LEU A 102 13.11 0.00 3.13
N THR A 103 13.01 1.21 2.58
CA THR A 103 13.45 2.44 3.25
C THR A 103 12.32 3.45 3.25
N ALA A 104 12.19 4.22 4.31
CA ALA A 104 11.15 5.23 4.45
C ALA A 104 11.65 6.46 5.19
N TYR A 105 10.97 7.58 4.97
CA TYR A 105 11.02 8.71 5.88
C TYR A 105 9.95 8.48 6.94
N LYS A 106 10.36 8.31 8.20
CA LYS A 106 9.46 8.21 9.33
C LYS A 106 9.26 9.61 9.91
N VAL A 107 8.06 10.15 9.75
CA VAL A 107 7.64 11.44 10.29
C VAL A 107 6.86 11.18 11.57
N LYS A 108 7.21 11.90 12.63
CA LYS A 108 6.50 11.77 13.90
C LYS A 108 5.03 12.14 13.77
N GLY A 109 4.14 11.33 14.34
CA GLY A 109 2.70 11.55 14.29
C GLY A 109 2.27 12.89 14.92
N GLU A 110 3.02 13.40 15.90
CA GLU A 110 2.77 14.71 16.52
C GLU A 110 2.89 15.86 15.51
N VAL A 111 3.88 15.80 14.62
CA VAL A 111 4.12 16.82 13.58
C VAL A 111 3.02 16.77 12.54
N VAL A 112 2.61 15.56 12.13
CA VAL A 112 1.49 15.37 11.20
C VAL A 112 0.19 15.90 11.81
N LYS A 113 -0.07 15.61 13.10
CA LYS A 113 -1.26 16.12 13.82
C LYS A 113 -1.25 17.64 13.92
N GLU A 114 -0.10 18.26 14.15
CA GLU A 114 0.02 19.71 14.21
C GLU A 114 -0.23 20.36 12.85
N LEU A 115 0.40 19.86 11.78
CA LEU A 115 0.16 20.33 10.41
C LEU A 115 -1.31 20.19 10.01
N TYR A 116 -1.93 19.05 10.35
CA TYR A 116 -3.35 18.80 10.10
C TYR A 116 -4.25 19.83 10.80
N ARG A 117 -3.91 20.26 12.02
CA ARG A 117 -4.70 21.24 12.79
C ARG A 117 -4.48 22.68 12.35
N THR A 118 -3.27 23.01 11.91
CA THR A 118 -2.83 24.40 11.75
C THR A 118 -2.67 24.85 10.30
N ASP A 119 -2.48 23.94 9.35
CA ASP A 119 -2.32 24.26 7.93
C ASP A 119 -3.45 23.66 7.09
N ALA A 120 -4.33 24.54 6.58
CA ALA A 120 -5.48 24.13 5.78
C ALA A 120 -5.10 23.46 4.45
N THR A 121 -3.92 23.74 3.88
CA THR A 121 -3.43 23.05 2.68
C THR A 121 -3.07 21.62 3.01
N PHE A 122 -2.33 21.39 4.10
CA PHE A 122 -1.98 20.03 4.52
C PHE A 122 -3.22 19.21 4.92
N CYS A 123 -4.17 19.83 5.63
CA CYS A 123 -5.43 19.18 5.98
C CYS A 123 -6.23 18.72 4.75
N ARG A 124 -6.34 19.59 3.72
CA ARG A 124 -6.97 19.22 2.43
C ARG A 124 -6.24 18.05 1.76
N TRP A 125 -4.93 18.15 1.66
CA TRP A 125 -4.10 17.11 1.06
C TRP A 125 -4.29 15.75 1.75
N LEU A 126 -4.32 15.73 3.09
CA LEU A 126 -4.53 14.51 3.85
C LEU A 126 -5.94 13.95 3.67
N LEU A 127 -6.96 14.82 3.56
CA LEU A 127 -8.34 14.42 3.25
C LEU A 127 -8.44 13.79 1.87
N GLU A 128 -7.86 14.42 0.84
CA GLU A 128 -7.88 13.91 -0.53
C GLU A 128 -7.15 12.56 -0.63
N LEU A 129 -5.98 12.44 0.02
CA LEU A 129 -5.26 11.16 0.11
C LEU A 129 -6.10 10.08 0.80
N SER A 130 -6.80 10.42 1.88
CA SER A 130 -7.66 9.48 2.61
C SER A 130 -8.86 9.03 1.76
N MET A 131 -9.45 9.93 0.98
CA MET A 131 -10.53 9.61 0.04
C MET A 131 -10.06 8.67 -1.07
N LEU A 132 -8.84 8.86 -1.61
CA LEU A 132 -8.27 7.93 -2.58
C LEU A 132 -8.00 6.55 -1.99
N GLN A 133 -7.53 6.48 -0.75
CA GLN A 133 -7.36 5.18 -0.06
C GLN A 133 -8.71 4.46 0.12
N LEU A 134 -9.76 5.20 0.47
CA LEU A 134 -11.12 4.65 0.57
C LEU A 134 -11.62 4.16 -0.80
N ALA A 135 -11.47 4.95 -1.86
CA ALA A 135 -11.81 4.55 -3.22
C ALA A 135 -11.05 3.28 -3.64
N TYR A 136 -9.77 3.15 -3.27
CA TYR A 136 -9.00 1.94 -3.54
C TYR A 136 -9.58 0.71 -2.84
N LEU A 137 -10.04 0.85 -1.60
CA LEU A 137 -10.71 -0.23 -0.87
C LEU A 137 -12.05 -0.62 -1.53
N GLU A 138 -12.83 0.34 -2.03
CA GLU A 138 -14.08 0.08 -2.77
C GLU A 138 -13.82 -0.67 -4.09
N ILE A 139 -12.86 -0.19 -4.88
CA ILE A 139 -12.40 -0.84 -6.10
C ILE A 139 -11.93 -2.26 -5.81
N ARG A 140 -11.07 -2.43 -4.81
CA ARG A 140 -10.62 -3.75 -4.36
C ARG A 140 -11.79 -4.64 -3.98
N TYR A 141 -12.73 -4.13 -3.20
CA TYR A 141 -13.92 -4.88 -2.79
C TYR A 141 -14.69 -5.36 -4.03
N GLN A 142 -14.96 -4.49 -5.00
CA GLN A 142 -15.65 -4.86 -6.23
C GLN A 142 -14.90 -5.90 -7.07
N TYR A 143 -13.57 -5.78 -7.18
CA TYR A 143 -12.77 -6.64 -8.05
C TYR A 143 -12.27 -7.94 -7.41
N LEU A 144 -12.25 -8.02 -6.07
CA LEU A 144 -11.97 -9.25 -5.32
C LEU A 144 -13.24 -9.92 -4.76
N ALA A 145 -14.41 -9.26 -4.81
CA ALA A 145 -15.69 -9.90 -4.50
C ALA A 145 -16.11 -11.07 -5.42
N PRO A 146 -15.70 -11.16 -6.72
CA PRO A 146 -16.11 -12.28 -7.56
C PRO A 146 -15.70 -13.62 -6.95
N ARG A 147 -16.64 -14.57 -6.93
CA ARG A 147 -16.40 -15.93 -6.41
C ARG A 147 -15.35 -16.70 -7.22
N ASP A 148 -15.22 -16.39 -8.52
CA ASP A 148 -14.25 -17.04 -9.40
C ASP A 148 -12.81 -16.53 -9.14
N ALA A 149 -11.95 -17.45 -8.71
CA ALA A 149 -10.54 -17.22 -8.47
C ALA A 149 -9.78 -16.77 -9.73
N TYR A 150 -10.17 -17.25 -10.92
CA TYR A 150 -9.50 -16.82 -12.15
C TYR A 150 -9.84 -15.37 -12.49
N GLN A 151 -11.10 -14.95 -12.34
CA GLN A 151 -11.48 -13.55 -12.51
C GLN A 151 -10.75 -12.62 -11.53
N ARG A 152 -10.60 -13.02 -10.25
CA ARG A 152 -9.80 -12.24 -9.28
C ARG A 152 -8.34 -12.10 -9.75
N TYR A 153 -7.76 -13.18 -10.27
CA TYR A 153 -6.41 -13.16 -10.83
C TYR A 153 -6.29 -12.25 -12.07
N LEU A 154 -7.25 -12.29 -13.00
CA LEU A 154 -7.28 -11.39 -14.15
C LEU A 154 -7.36 -9.92 -13.70
N ASN A 155 -8.24 -9.60 -12.76
CA ASN A 155 -8.34 -8.26 -12.19
C ASN A 155 -7.02 -7.82 -11.54
N PHE A 156 -6.33 -8.71 -10.82
CA PHE A 156 -5.01 -8.42 -10.27
C PHE A 156 -3.97 -8.13 -11.35
N MET A 157 -3.96 -8.90 -12.45
CA MET A 157 -3.07 -8.64 -13.59
C MET A 157 -3.38 -7.31 -14.29
N ARG A 158 -4.66 -6.92 -14.35
CA ARG A 158 -5.11 -5.63 -14.91
C ARG A 158 -4.62 -4.44 -14.09
N PHE A 159 -4.52 -4.58 -12.77
CA PHE A 159 -4.23 -3.45 -11.88
C PHE A 159 -2.81 -3.42 -11.30
N LYS A 160 -1.98 -4.42 -11.57
CA LYS A 160 -0.59 -4.50 -11.06
C LYS A 160 0.41 -4.64 -12.19
N THR A 161 1.47 -3.84 -12.16
CA THR A 161 2.50 -3.91 -13.19
C THR A 161 3.32 -5.18 -13.12
N LYS A 162 3.91 -5.55 -14.27
CA LYS A 162 4.82 -6.68 -14.37
C LYS A 162 6.03 -6.52 -13.44
N SER A 163 6.50 -5.28 -13.24
CA SER A 163 7.60 -4.96 -12.32
C SER A 163 7.27 -5.35 -10.88
N PHE A 164 6.10 -4.91 -10.40
CA PHE A 164 5.59 -5.27 -9.09
C PHE A 164 5.42 -6.78 -8.92
N ILE A 165 4.74 -7.44 -9.86
CA ILE A 165 4.43 -8.88 -9.77
C ILE A 165 5.70 -9.73 -9.66
N ARG A 166 6.79 -9.34 -10.34
CA ARG A 166 8.08 -10.05 -10.24
C ARG A 166 8.77 -9.90 -8.89
N ARG A 167 8.54 -8.79 -8.19
CA ARG A 167 9.19 -8.46 -6.91
C ARG A 167 8.44 -9.05 -5.71
N VAL A 168 7.14 -9.27 -5.82
CA VAL A 168 6.32 -9.82 -4.73
C VAL A 168 6.39 -11.36 -4.72
N PRO A 169 6.80 -11.98 -3.60
CA PRO A 169 6.72 -13.43 -3.42
C PRO A 169 5.32 -14.00 -3.69
N GLY A 170 5.24 -15.11 -4.41
CA GLY A 170 3.96 -15.70 -4.85
C GLY A 170 2.98 -16.01 -3.71
N TYR A 171 3.47 -16.41 -2.53
CA TYR A 171 2.59 -16.69 -1.39
C TYR A 171 1.87 -15.43 -0.87
N HIS A 172 2.47 -14.23 -0.98
CA HIS A 172 1.79 -12.98 -0.64
C HIS A 172 0.72 -12.62 -1.67
N ILE A 173 0.95 -12.92 -2.95
CA ILE A 173 -0.05 -12.74 -4.02
C ILE A 173 -1.22 -13.72 -3.81
N ALA A 174 -0.92 -14.97 -3.45
CA ALA A 174 -1.93 -15.98 -3.17
C ALA A 174 -2.82 -15.56 -1.99
N SER A 175 -2.21 -15.10 -0.89
CA SER A 175 -2.92 -14.55 0.27
C SER A 175 -3.79 -13.32 -0.11
N TYR A 176 -3.25 -12.39 -0.90
CA TYR A 176 -4.01 -11.21 -1.36
C TYR A 176 -5.25 -11.57 -2.22
N LEU A 177 -5.14 -12.63 -3.02
CA LEU A 177 -6.20 -13.12 -3.90
C LEU A 177 -7.19 -14.07 -3.21
N ASP A 178 -6.99 -14.36 -1.93
CA ASP A 178 -7.76 -15.36 -1.18
C ASP A 178 -7.77 -16.73 -1.90
N ILE A 179 -6.58 -17.24 -2.17
CA ILE A 179 -6.35 -18.56 -2.80
C ILE A 179 -5.10 -19.24 -2.23
N SER A 180 -4.98 -20.56 -2.42
CA SER A 180 -3.76 -21.28 -2.07
C SER A 180 -2.59 -20.97 -3.02
N PRO A 181 -1.32 -21.09 -2.58
CA PRO A 181 -0.15 -20.99 -3.47
C PRO A 181 -0.20 -22.01 -4.64
N THR A 182 -0.78 -23.19 -4.41
CA THR A 182 -1.00 -24.20 -5.45
C THR A 182 -2.00 -23.70 -6.50
N THR A 183 -3.12 -23.13 -6.06
CA THR A 183 -4.12 -22.52 -6.93
C THR A 183 -3.50 -21.38 -7.74
N LEU A 184 -2.71 -20.50 -7.13
CA LEU A 184 -2.01 -19.44 -7.85
C LEU A 184 -1.11 -19.99 -8.97
N SER A 185 -0.37 -21.08 -8.69
CA SER A 185 0.47 -21.73 -9.70
C SER A 185 -0.35 -22.24 -10.90
N LEU A 186 -1.51 -22.85 -10.65
CA LEU A 186 -2.44 -23.30 -11.69
C LEU A 186 -3.00 -22.12 -12.51
N LEU A 187 -3.41 -21.03 -11.85
CA LEU A 187 -3.93 -19.84 -12.52
C LEU A 187 -2.86 -19.16 -13.40
N ARG A 188 -1.61 -19.14 -12.95
CA ARG A 188 -0.48 -18.63 -13.75
C ARG A 188 -0.26 -19.45 -15.02
N ALA A 189 -0.27 -20.78 -14.91
CA ALA A 189 -0.16 -21.67 -16.06
C ALA A 189 -1.32 -21.44 -17.04
N ARG A 190 -2.56 -21.42 -16.54
CA ARG A 190 -3.76 -21.12 -17.34
C ARG A 190 -3.64 -19.78 -18.07
N TYR A 191 -3.25 -18.71 -17.36
CA TYR A 191 -3.09 -17.38 -17.94
C TYR A 191 -2.01 -17.31 -19.03
N ALA A 192 -0.95 -18.12 -18.93
CA ALA A 192 0.07 -18.18 -19.97
C ALA A 192 -0.46 -18.77 -21.29
N HIS A 193 -1.41 -19.72 -21.20
CA HIS A 193 -2.00 -20.42 -22.34
C HIS A 193 -3.25 -19.73 -22.94
N ASP A 194 -4.03 -19.00 -22.12
CA ASP A 194 -5.30 -18.39 -22.53
C ASP A 194 -5.08 -17.00 -23.13
N GLU A 195 -4.61 -16.94 -24.39
CA GLU A 195 -4.24 -15.68 -25.06
C GLU A 195 -5.40 -14.70 -25.19
N GLU A 196 -6.62 -15.20 -25.42
CA GLU A 196 -7.84 -14.41 -25.60
C GLU A 196 -8.29 -13.70 -24.31
N LYS A 197 -7.85 -14.18 -23.15
CA LYS A 197 -8.20 -13.61 -21.83
C LYS A 197 -7.05 -12.84 -21.18
N LYS A 198 -5.92 -12.69 -21.87
CA LYS A 198 -4.82 -11.83 -21.37
C LYS A 198 -5.34 -10.41 -21.27
N VAL A 199 -5.31 -9.87 -20.05
CA VAL A 199 -5.65 -8.49 -19.77
C VAL A 199 -4.38 -7.69 -19.62
N GLU A 200 -4.31 -6.55 -20.29
CA GLU A 200 -3.19 -5.63 -20.14
C GLU A 200 -3.36 -4.78 -18.88
N TYR A 201 -2.25 -4.20 -18.43
CA TYR A 201 -2.25 -3.23 -17.35
C TYR A 201 -3.07 -2.01 -17.78
N ASP A 202 -4.17 -1.76 -17.08
CA ASP A 202 -5.12 -0.72 -17.44
C ASP A 202 -4.71 0.60 -16.80
N LYS A 203 -3.65 1.18 -17.36
CA LYS A 203 -3.08 2.43 -16.88
C LYS A 203 -4.12 3.56 -16.96
N GLU A 204 -4.90 3.64 -18.04
CA GLU A 204 -5.88 4.71 -18.23
C GLU A 204 -6.98 4.68 -17.16
N PHE A 205 -7.51 3.51 -16.81
CA PHE A 205 -8.46 3.38 -15.71
C PHE A 205 -7.82 3.79 -14.37
N LEU A 206 -6.60 3.34 -14.12
CA LEU A 206 -5.86 3.68 -12.90
C LEU A 206 -5.51 5.16 -12.82
N ASP A 207 -5.15 5.80 -13.93
CA ASP A 207 -4.95 7.25 -14.05
C ASP A 207 -6.27 7.99 -13.78
N ALA A 208 -7.36 7.54 -14.39
CA ALA A 208 -8.68 8.16 -14.26
C ALA A 208 -9.24 8.12 -12.83
N ILE A 209 -8.84 7.13 -12.03
CA ILE A 209 -9.24 7.01 -10.61
C ILE A 209 -8.14 7.48 -9.65
N GLY A 210 -7.09 8.14 -10.15
CA GLY A 210 -6.00 8.70 -9.34
C GLY A 210 -5.14 7.64 -8.64
N MET A 211 -5.13 6.42 -9.16
CA MET A 211 -4.47 5.26 -8.57
C MET A 211 -3.14 4.88 -9.22
N THR A 212 -2.71 5.47 -10.33
CA THR A 212 -1.36 5.28 -10.89
C THR A 212 -0.24 5.85 -10.01
N GLY A 213 -0.52 6.80 -9.12
CA GLY A 213 0.40 7.19 -8.04
C GLY A 213 0.43 6.20 -6.86
N LEU A 214 -0.50 5.25 -6.83
CA LEU A 214 -0.66 4.18 -5.82
C LEU A 214 -0.46 2.77 -6.41
N ALA A 215 -0.28 2.67 -7.73
CA ALA A 215 -0.07 1.46 -8.48
C ALA A 215 1.21 1.67 -9.34
N PRO A 216 2.27 0.90 -9.09
CA PRO A 216 3.62 1.14 -9.62
C PRO A 216 3.73 1.40 -11.12
N GLU A 217 4.83 2.02 -11.52
CA GLU A 217 5.47 1.76 -12.82
C GLU A 217 6.14 0.37 -12.87
#